data_AF-A0A4Z0AA67-F1
#
_entry.id   AF-A0A4Z0AA67-F1
#
_cell.length_a   1.000
_cell.length_b   1.000
_cell.length_c   1.000
_cell.angle_alpha   90.00
_cell.angle_beta   90.00
_cell.angle_gamma   90.00
#
_symmetry.space_group_name_H-M   'P 1'
#
loop_
_entity.id
_entity.type
_entity.pdbx_description
1 polymer ?
#
loop_
_entity_poly.entity_id
_entity_poly.type
_entity_poly.pdbx_seq_one_letter_code
_entity_poly.pdbx_strand_id
1 'polypeptide(L)'
;MRRGSLAFVQNGMAEGTARSSIMRSMLKDNEDNGGGADGQQLAMDVSAGIYAGMTDTTSIALSTTIYALLAHPEVQKRAQEELDAVVGRDRLPAFQDRADLPGMLHNPDIYPDPEAFKPERFLTKEGGLSDDEVLAGFGFGRRVCPGRNFAMSTLYMTVACLLSVFNIRPKKDEHGKDIPVNVTYTDGLSSRPSAFECDFQPRDANAERVLRDIVENDSKAVNL
;
A
#
# COMPACT_ATOMS: atom_id res chain seq x y z
N MET A 1 10.75 25.15 -12.19
CA MET A 1 10.07 24.26 -11.21
C MET A 1 10.92 23.08 -10.70
N ARG A 2 12.01 22.66 -11.36
CA ARG A 2 12.75 21.41 -11.03
C ARG A 2 13.68 21.39 -9.78
N ARG A 3 13.85 22.48 -9.02
CA ARG A 3 14.82 22.54 -7.89
C ARG A 3 14.19 22.73 -6.50
N GLY A 4 12.86 22.81 -6.40
CA GLY A 4 12.19 23.10 -5.13
C GLY A 4 12.43 22.06 -4.04
N SER A 5 12.34 20.77 -4.38
CA SER A 5 12.58 19.67 -3.45
C SER A 5 14.04 19.55 -3.02
N LEU A 6 14.99 19.72 -3.95
CA LEU A 6 16.41 19.74 -3.64
C LEU A 6 16.76 20.88 -2.67
N ALA A 7 16.33 22.10 -3.00
CA ALA A 7 16.58 23.28 -2.16
C ALA A 7 15.95 23.14 -0.78
N PHE A 8 14.73 22.58 -0.70
CA PHE A 8 14.06 22.32 0.58
C PHE A 8 14.88 21.39 1.49
N VAL A 9 15.38 20.28 0.96
CA VAL A 9 16.19 19.33 1.74
C VAL A 9 17.54 19.94 2.12
N GLN A 10 18.21 20.64 1.20
CA GLN A 10 19.49 21.31 1.48
C GLN A 10 19.36 22.39 2.56
N ASN A 11 18.32 23.22 2.48
CA ASN A 11 18.06 24.24 3.49
C ASN A 11 17.81 23.60 4.86
N GLY A 12 16.98 22.56 4.92
CA GLY A 12 16.76 21.83 6.16
C GLY A 12 18.04 21.16 6.70
N MET A 13 18.94 20.70 5.84
CA MET A 13 20.23 20.13 6.26
C MET A 13 21.13 21.20 6.87
N ALA A 14 21.20 22.39 6.24
CA ALA A 14 21.97 23.53 6.75
C ALA A 14 21.42 24.05 8.08
N GLU A 15 20.10 24.03 8.25
CA GLU A 15 19.41 24.47 9.47
C GLU A 15 19.37 23.39 10.57
N GLY A 16 19.80 22.16 10.27
CA GLY A 16 19.71 21.02 11.20
C GLY A 16 18.29 20.48 11.40
N THR A 17 17.32 20.91 10.59
CA THR A 17 15.90 20.56 10.67
C THR A 17 15.48 19.47 9.67
N ALA A 18 16.36 19.07 8.74
CA ALA A 18 16.04 18.08 7.72
C ALA A 18 15.69 16.72 8.34
N ARG A 19 14.48 16.25 8.07
CA ARG A 19 14.03 14.90 8.44
C ARG A 19 14.83 13.83 7.70
N SER A 20 14.94 12.65 8.32
CA SER A 20 15.57 11.49 7.67
C SER A 20 14.83 11.16 6.37
N SER A 21 15.57 11.02 5.27
CA SER A 21 15.04 10.66 3.95
C SER A 21 16.15 10.11 3.06
N ILE A 22 15.77 9.41 1.98
CA ILE A 22 16.72 8.92 0.96
C ILE A 22 17.47 10.09 0.35
N MET A 23 16.77 11.18 0.00
CA MET A 23 17.39 12.37 -0.59
C MET A 23 18.40 13.02 0.37
N ARG A 24 18.05 13.18 1.66
CA ARG A 24 18.99 13.68 2.69
C ARG A 24 20.24 12.80 2.80
N SER A 25 20.06 11.47 2.82
CA SER A 25 21.16 10.53 2.97
C SER A 25 22.10 10.57 1.77
N MET A 26 21.56 10.58 0.55
CA MET A 26 22.37 10.68 -0.67
C MET A 26 23.08 12.03 -0.81
N LEU A 27 22.44 13.13 -0.39
CA LEU A 27 23.09 14.45 -0.39
C LEU A 27 24.22 14.50 0.64
N LYS A 28 24.03 13.93 1.83
CA LYS A 28 25.08 13.79 2.84
C LYS A 28 26.24 12.95 2.32
N ASP A 29 25.96 11.79 1.73
CA ASP A 29 27.00 10.95 1.13
C ASP A 29 27.74 11.68 0.01
N ASN A 30 27.04 12.48 -0.80
CA ASN A 30 27.68 13.31 -1.82
C ASN A 30 28.58 14.39 -1.20
N GLU A 31 28.15 15.07 -0.13
CA GLU A 31 28.97 16.03 0.63
C GLU A 31 30.23 15.36 1.19
N ASP A 32 30.07 14.20 1.82
CA ASP A 32 31.15 13.42 2.42
C ASP A 32 32.16 12.90 1.35
N ASN A 33 31.77 12.87 0.07
CA ASN A 33 32.60 12.44 -1.08
C ASN A 33 32.99 13.59 -2.05
N GLY A 34 32.99 14.84 -1.58
CA GLY A 34 33.54 15.98 -2.35
C GLY A 34 32.51 16.92 -2.99
N GLY A 35 31.21 16.70 -2.78
CA GLY A 35 30.16 17.70 -2.99
C GLY A 35 29.84 18.06 -4.44
N GLY A 36 29.94 17.10 -5.37
CA GLY A 36 29.77 17.36 -6.81
C GLY A 36 28.32 17.61 -7.26
N ALA A 37 28.16 18.42 -8.32
CA ALA A 37 26.86 18.65 -8.97
C ALA A 37 26.26 17.36 -9.54
N ASP A 38 27.10 16.45 -10.03
CA ASP A 38 26.68 15.14 -10.55
C ASP A 38 26.05 14.29 -9.44
N GLY A 39 26.58 14.31 -8.22
CA GLY A 39 25.99 13.59 -7.09
C GLY A 39 24.68 14.21 -6.60
N GLN A 40 24.54 15.55 -6.68
CA GLN A 40 23.26 16.21 -6.43
C GLN A 40 22.21 15.82 -7.50
N GLN A 41 22.63 15.77 -8.77
CA GLN A 41 21.76 15.35 -9.86
C GLN A 41 21.36 13.89 -9.72
N LEU A 42 22.29 13.01 -9.36
CA LEU A 42 22.01 11.61 -9.06
C LEU A 42 21.01 11.46 -7.92
N ALA A 43 21.16 12.22 -6.82
CA ALA A 43 20.22 12.21 -5.71
C ALA A 43 18.81 12.64 -6.14
N MET A 44 18.70 13.65 -7.01
CA MET A 44 17.43 14.07 -7.59
C MET A 44 16.82 12.99 -8.50
N ASP A 45 17.60 12.41 -9.40
CA ASP A 45 17.12 11.43 -10.39
C ASP A 45 16.67 10.14 -9.72
N VAL A 46 17.43 9.65 -8.73
CA VAL A 46 17.04 8.47 -7.92
C VAL A 46 15.77 8.76 -7.13
N SER A 47 15.69 9.91 -6.45
CA SER A 47 14.50 10.28 -5.67
C SER A 47 13.26 10.42 -6.56
N ALA A 48 13.41 11.03 -7.74
CA ALA A 48 12.32 11.17 -8.71
C ALA A 48 11.89 9.83 -9.30
N GLY A 49 12.83 8.94 -9.62
CA GLY A 49 12.55 7.59 -10.12
C GLY A 49 11.82 6.72 -9.11
N ILE A 50 12.23 6.77 -7.84
CA ILE A 50 11.54 6.08 -6.74
C ILE A 50 10.11 6.62 -6.58
N TYR A 51 9.95 7.95 -6.54
CA TYR A 51 8.64 8.57 -6.41
C TYR A 51 7.71 8.16 -7.57
N ALA A 52 8.18 8.29 -8.82
CA ALA A 52 7.41 7.93 -10.00
C ALA A 52 7.01 6.45 -10.03
N GLY A 53 7.91 5.54 -9.65
CA GLY A 53 7.61 4.11 -9.59
C GLY A 53 6.60 3.74 -8.51
N MET A 54 6.54 4.51 -7.42
CA MET A 54 5.73 4.21 -6.24
C MET A 54 4.30 4.76 -6.33
N THR A 55 4.13 6.00 -6.81
CA THR A 55 2.82 6.68 -6.76
C THR A 55 1.77 5.93 -7.57
N ASP A 56 2.10 5.55 -8.80
CA ASP A 56 1.11 5.07 -9.75
C ASP A 56 0.72 3.61 -9.49
N THR A 57 1.71 2.74 -9.30
CA THR A 57 1.52 1.30 -9.12
C THR A 57 0.83 0.97 -7.79
N THR A 58 1.22 1.65 -6.70
CA THR A 58 0.66 1.41 -5.36
C THR A 58 -0.81 1.86 -5.30
N SER A 59 -1.13 3.01 -5.89
CA SER A 59 -2.52 3.51 -5.94
C SER A 59 -3.42 2.54 -6.70
N ILE A 60 -2.95 2.02 -7.83
CA ILE A 60 -3.69 1.03 -8.63
C ILE A 60 -3.90 -0.25 -7.84
N ALA A 61 -2.85 -0.80 -7.23
CA ALA A 61 -2.95 -2.03 -6.45
C ALA A 61 -3.94 -1.87 -5.27
N LEU A 62 -3.94 -0.71 -4.60
CA LEU A 62 -4.88 -0.42 -3.53
C LEU A 62 -6.33 -0.33 -4.06
N SER A 63 -6.57 0.41 -5.14
CA SER A 63 -7.91 0.51 -5.74
C SER A 63 -8.44 -0.84 -6.23
N THR A 64 -7.60 -1.65 -6.86
CA THR A 64 -7.95 -3.01 -7.30
C THR A 64 -8.26 -3.92 -6.12
N THR A 65 -7.48 -3.83 -5.03
CA THR A 65 -7.73 -4.62 -3.82
C THR A 65 -9.05 -4.23 -3.16
N ILE A 66 -9.32 -2.93 -3.05
CA ILE A 66 -10.59 -2.41 -2.51
C ILE A 66 -11.77 -2.89 -3.37
N TYR A 67 -11.65 -2.84 -4.70
CA TYR A 67 -12.66 -3.38 -5.60
C TYR A 67 -12.89 -4.88 -5.39
N ALA A 68 -11.83 -5.66 -5.29
CA ALA A 68 -11.92 -7.11 -5.10
C ALA A 68 -12.60 -7.48 -3.77
N LEU A 69 -12.31 -6.75 -2.69
CA LEU A 69 -12.97 -6.93 -1.39
C LEU A 69 -14.45 -6.55 -1.44
N LEU A 70 -14.82 -5.50 -2.19
CA LEU A 70 -16.21 -5.11 -2.42
C LEU A 70 -17.00 -6.15 -3.23
N ALA A 71 -16.36 -6.75 -4.24
CA ALA A 71 -16.97 -7.77 -5.08
C ALA A 71 -17.11 -9.13 -4.39
N HIS A 72 -16.30 -9.39 -3.35
CA HIS A 72 -16.22 -10.68 -2.65
C HIS A 72 -16.29 -10.50 -1.11
N PRO A 73 -17.48 -10.18 -0.54
CA PRO A 73 -17.62 -9.89 0.88
C PRO A 73 -17.25 -11.06 1.82
N GLU A 74 -17.41 -12.30 1.36
CA GLU A 74 -16.99 -13.51 2.05
C GLU A 74 -15.48 -13.59 2.26
N VAL A 75 -14.72 -13.09 1.28
CA VAL A 75 -13.27 -13.01 1.33
C VAL A 75 -12.83 -11.90 2.27
N GLN A 76 -13.50 -10.75 2.24
CA GLN A 76 -13.25 -9.67 3.20
C GLN A 76 -13.49 -10.13 4.65
N LYS A 77 -14.57 -10.88 4.91
CA LYS A 77 -14.86 -11.42 6.25
C LYS A 77 -13.78 -12.41 6.71
N ARG A 78 -13.34 -13.32 5.84
CA ARG A 78 -12.29 -14.30 6.18
C ARG A 78 -10.95 -13.64 6.43
N ALA A 79 -10.56 -12.66 5.61
CA ALA A 79 -9.33 -11.89 5.83
C ALA A 79 -9.35 -11.14 7.18
N GLN A 80 -10.53 -10.65 7.61
CA GLN A 80 -10.69 -10.05 8.93
C GLN A 80 -10.56 -11.08 10.08
N GLU A 81 -11.13 -12.27 9.93
CA GLU A 81 -11.01 -13.36 10.92
C GLU A 81 -9.56 -13.83 11.08
N GLU A 82 -8.81 -13.90 9.98
CA GLU A 82 -7.40 -14.27 9.95
C GLU A 82 -6.51 -13.20 10.60
N LEU A 83 -6.72 -11.93 10.27
CA LEU A 83 -6.04 -10.81 10.92
C LEU A 83 -6.32 -10.77 12.43
N ASP A 84 -7.58 -11.00 12.83
CA ASP A 84 -7.97 -11.04 14.24
C ASP A 84 -7.26 -12.19 15.00
N ALA A 85 -7.02 -13.33 14.34
CA ALA A 85 -6.33 -14.48 14.92
C ALA A 85 -4.81 -14.28 15.08
N VAL A 86 -4.16 -13.60 14.13
CA VAL A 86 -2.70 -13.41 14.11
C VAL A 86 -2.26 -12.20 14.93
N VAL A 87 -2.97 -11.07 14.78
CA VAL A 87 -2.56 -9.77 15.35
C VAL A 87 -3.25 -9.50 16.68
N GLY A 88 -4.43 -10.09 16.90
CA GLY A 88 -5.35 -9.70 17.95
C GLY A 88 -6.05 -8.36 17.63
N ARG A 89 -7.01 -7.97 18.48
CA ARG A 89 -7.83 -6.77 18.26
C ARG A 89 -7.36 -5.51 19.01
N ASP A 90 -6.32 -5.62 19.81
CA ASP A 90 -5.87 -4.56 20.71
C ASP A 90 -4.75 -3.67 20.12
N ARG A 91 -4.25 -4.01 18.92
CA ARG A 91 -3.22 -3.25 18.21
C ARG A 91 -3.38 -3.34 16.70
N LEU A 92 -2.78 -2.40 15.97
CA LEU A 92 -2.63 -2.52 14.53
C LEU A 92 -1.56 -3.59 14.18
N PRO A 93 -1.65 -4.20 12.98
CA PRO A 93 -0.61 -5.08 12.45
C PRO A 93 0.75 -4.37 12.34
N ALA A 94 1.83 -5.10 12.43
CA ALA A 94 3.21 -4.62 12.30
C ALA A 94 3.96 -5.39 11.21
N PHE A 95 5.12 -4.87 10.76
CA PHE A 95 5.89 -5.48 9.66
C PHE A 95 6.31 -6.94 9.90
N GLN A 96 6.40 -7.37 11.15
CA GLN A 96 6.72 -8.76 11.52
C GLN A 96 5.60 -9.76 11.21
N ASP A 97 4.36 -9.28 11.05
CA ASP A 97 3.17 -10.09 10.77
C ASP A 97 3.03 -10.42 9.25
N ARG A 98 4.05 -10.05 8.44
CA ARG A 98 4.07 -10.12 6.96
C ARG A 98 4.56 -11.44 6.38
N ALA A 99 5.35 -12.22 7.12
CA ALA A 99 5.85 -13.52 6.65
C ALA A 99 4.73 -14.49 6.30
N ASP A 100 3.49 -14.10 6.65
CA ASP A 100 2.26 -14.83 6.51
C ASP A 100 1.28 -14.29 5.40
N LEU A 101 1.67 -13.76 4.19
CA LEU A 101 0.77 -13.65 2.97
C LEU A 101 1.37 -13.92 1.52
N PRO A 102 0.74 -14.75 0.62
CA PRO A 102 1.16 -15.08 -0.78
C PRO A 102 0.16 -14.72 -1.94
N GLY A 103 0.51 -15.05 -3.20
CA GLY A 103 -0.05 -14.54 -4.49
C GLY A 103 0.62 -15.13 -5.76
N MET A 104 0.28 -14.74 -7.01
CA MET A 104 -0.59 -15.30 -8.08
C MET A 104 0.31 -15.21 -9.41
N LEU A 105 -0.10 -15.42 -10.67
CA LEU A 105 -1.30 -14.80 -11.17
C LEU A 105 -2.23 -15.55 -12.17
N HIS A 106 -1.83 -16.09 -13.34
CA HIS A 106 -2.86 -16.62 -14.29
C HIS A 106 -2.53 -17.88 -15.12
N ASN A 107 -1.50 -18.66 -14.79
CA ASN A 107 -1.32 -19.96 -15.44
C ASN A 107 -2.33 -20.96 -14.84
N PRO A 108 -3.27 -21.56 -15.59
CA PRO A 108 -4.26 -22.50 -15.04
C PRO A 108 -3.64 -23.78 -14.46
N ASP A 109 -2.43 -24.16 -14.88
CA ASP A 109 -1.70 -25.30 -14.31
C ASP A 109 -1.13 -25.00 -12.91
N ILE A 110 -0.93 -23.71 -12.61
CA ILE A 110 -0.39 -23.21 -11.32
C ILE A 110 -1.52 -22.64 -10.45
N TYR A 111 -2.51 -21.99 -11.05
CA TYR A 111 -3.66 -21.35 -10.43
C TYR A 111 -4.96 -21.85 -11.07
N PRO A 112 -5.57 -22.92 -10.53
CA PRO A 112 -6.89 -23.37 -10.98
C PRO A 112 -7.95 -22.28 -10.83
N ASP A 113 -8.76 -22.09 -11.88
CA ASP A 113 -9.68 -20.95 -12.05
C ASP A 113 -8.97 -19.59 -11.92
N PRO A 114 -8.00 -19.27 -12.81
CA PRO A 114 -7.13 -18.10 -12.65
C PRO A 114 -7.89 -16.78 -12.69
N GLU A 115 -9.02 -16.71 -13.39
CA GLU A 115 -9.88 -15.52 -13.50
C GLU A 115 -10.72 -15.26 -12.24
N ALA A 116 -10.79 -16.21 -11.30
CA ALA A 116 -11.54 -16.06 -10.07
C ALA A 116 -10.68 -15.43 -8.96
N PHE A 117 -11.19 -14.40 -8.30
CA PHE A 117 -10.55 -13.84 -7.12
C PHE A 117 -10.72 -14.77 -5.91
N LYS A 118 -9.68 -15.56 -5.61
CA LYS A 118 -9.67 -16.55 -4.53
C LYS A 118 -8.45 -16.36 -3.62
N PRO A 119 -8.48 -15.46 -2.62
CA PRO A 119 -7.33 -15.28 -1.74
C PRO A 119 -6.92 -16.54 -0.95
N GLU A 120 -7.86 -17.46 -0.73
CA GLU A 120 -7.60 -18.74 -0.09
C GLU A 120 -6.63 -19.66 -0.85
N ARG A 121 -6.34 -19.38 -2.13
CA ARG A 121 -5.30 -20.11 -2.92
C ARG A 121 -3.93 -20.06 -2.26
N PHE A 122 -3.72 -19.07 -1.40
CA PHE A 122 -2.45 -18.81 -0.76
C PHE A 122 -2.40 -19.23 0.69
N LEU A 123 -3.44 -19.95 1.14
CA LEU A 123 -3.47 -20.53 2.46
C LEU A 123 -3.16 -22.02 2.36
N THR A 124 -2.32 -22.51 3.25
CA THR A 124 -2.16 -23.94 3.55
C THR A 124 -3.46 -24.49 4.15
N LYS A 125 -3.58 -25.83 4.18
CA LYS A 125 -4.74 -26.49 4.80
C LYS A 125 -4.83 -26.20 6.30
N GLU A 126 -3.69 -25.86 6.91
CA GLU A 126 -3.51 -25.53 8.31
C GLU A 126 -3.81 -24.05 8.61
N GLY A 127 -4.10 -23.23 7.59
CA GLY A 127 -4.46 -21.81 7.73
C GLY A 127 -3.28 -20.85 7.83
N GLY A 128 -2.04 -21.35 7.81
CA GLY A 128 -0.85 -20.53 7.52
C GLY A 128 -0.67 -20.37 6.02
N LEU A 129 0.45 -19.82 5.59
CA LEU A 129 0.63 -19.59 4.15
C LEU A 129 1.24 -20.69 3.33
N SER A 130 0.90 -20.65 2.03
CA SER A 130 1.71 -21.28 1.01
C SER A 130 3.02 -20.52 0.74
N ASP A 131 3.99 -21.22 0.16
CA ASP A 131 5.30 -20.66 -0.25
C ASP A 131 5.24 -19.73 -1.48
N ASP A 132 4.04 -19.28 -1.90
CA ASP A 132 3.82 -18.61 -3.18
C ASP A 132 3.94 -17.08 -3.11
N GLU A 133 5.15 -16.53 -3.04
CA GLU A 133 5.40 -15.12 -2.71
C GLU A 133 4.99 -14.03 -3.76
N VAL A 134 4.20 -14.33 -4.80
CA VAL A 134 3.74 -13.36 -5.84
C VAL A 134 4.85 -12.64 -6.60
N LEU A 135 6.11 -13.05 -6.46
CA LEU A 135 7.27 -12.27 -6.89
C LEU A 135 7.26 -11.93 -8.39
N ALA A 136 6.57 -12.72 -9.21
CA ALA A 136 6.39 -12.49 -10.63
C ALA A 136 5.78 -11.11 -10.97
N GLY A 137 4.92 -10.57 -10.11
CA GLY A 137 4.33 -9.23 -10.29
C GLY A 137 5.37 -8.09 -10.20
N PHE A 138 6.54 -8.37 -9.63
CA PHE A 138 7.66 -7.42 -9.52
C PHE A 138 8.77 -7.66 -10.56
N GLY A 139 8.58 -8.59 -11.50
CA GLY A 139 9.57 -8.94 -12.52
C GLY A 139 10.73 -9.80 -11.99
N PHE A 140 11.75 -10.01 -12.82
CA PHE A 140 12.83 -10.98 -12.54
C PHE A 140 14.23 -10.46 -12.91
N GLY A 141 15.25 -11.09 -12.31
CA GLY A 141 16.66 -10.89 -12.65
C GLY A 141 17.16 -9.47 -12.38
N ARG A 142 18.09 -8.97 -13.20
CA ARG A 142 18.73 -7.64 -13.05
C ARG A 142 17.76 -6.45 -13.11
N ARG A 143 16.50 -6.69 -13.49
CA ARG A 143 15.44 -5.66 -13.63
C ARG A 143 14.27 -5.92 -12.69
N VAL A 144 14.42 -6.82 -11.71
CA VAL A 144 13.45 -6.99 -10.63
C VAL A 144 13.19 -5.66 -9.95
N CYS A 145 11.94 -5.39 -9.61
CA CYS A 145 11.54 -4.14 -8.99
C CYS A 145 12.34 -3.90 -7.70
N PRO A 146 13.14 -2.82 -7.62
CA PRO A 146 13.88 -2.48 -6.42
C PRO A 146 12.93 -2.04 -5.29
N GLY A 147 11.74 -1.53 -5.64
CA GLY A 147 10.71 -1.09 -4.72
C GLY A 147 9.83 -2.19 -4.14
N ARG A 148 10.00 -3.48 -4.53
CA ARG A 148 9.07 -4.57 -4.14
C ARG A 148 8.80 -4.65 -2.64
N ASN A 149 9.83 -4.49 -1.83
CA ASN A 149 9.72 -4.61 -0.38
C ASN A 149 8.95 -3.45 0.21
N PHE A 150 9.23 -2.24 -0.28
CA PHE A 150 8.51 -1.04 0.11
C PHE A 150 7.04 -1.13 -0.33
N ALA A 151 6.77 -1.44 -1.60
CA ALA A 151 5.42 -1.54 -2.14
C ALA A 151 4.56 -2.56 -1.40
N MET A 152 5.08 -3.78 -1.18
CA MET A 152 4.37 -4.82 -0.42
C MET A 152 4.14 -4.42 1.03
N SER A 153 5.14 -3.83 1.69
CA SER A 153 5.00 -3.33 3.06
C SER A 153 3.93 -2.24 3.16
N THR A 154 3.94 -1.28 2.24
CA THR A 154 2.97 -0.19 2.21
C THR A 154 1.57 -0.72 1.93
N LEU A 155 1.40 -1.55 0.90
CA LEU A 155 0.10 -2.13 0.57
C LEU A 155 -0.46 -2.97 1.72
N TYR A 156 0.37 -3.86 2.29
CA TYR A 156 -0.02 -4.67 3.44
C TYR A 156 -0.50 -3.79 4.59
N MET A 157 0.33 -2.84 5.02
CA MET A 157 0.00 -1.98 6.15
C MET A 157 -1.23 -1.13 5.86
N THR A 158 -1.36 -0.57 4.67
CA THR A 158 -2.54 0.24 4.31
C THR A 158 -3.81 -0.60 4.32
N VAL A 159 -3.82 -1.74 3.62
CA VAL A 159 -5.01 -2.61 3.54
C VAL A 159 -5.37 -3.18 4.91
N ALA A 160 -4.37 -3.64 5.67
CA ALA A 160 -4.60 -4.21 6.99
C ALA A 160 -5.10 -3.15 7.99
N CYS A 161 -4.56 -1.92 7.95
CA CYS A 161 -5.10 -0.81 8.73
C CYS A 161 -6.54 -0.50 8.32
N LEU A 162 -6.84 -0.37 7.03
CA LEU A 162 -8.20 -0.09 6.55
C LEU A 162 -9.18 -1.18 7.02
N LEU A 163 -8.82 -2.46 6.86
CA LEU A 163 -9.65 -3.59 7.28
C LEU A 163 -9.78 -3.74 8.79
N SER A 164 -8.81 -3.25 9.56
CA SER A 164 -8.86 -3.28 11.02
C SER A 164 -9.93 -2.33 11.58
N VAL A 165 -10.16 -1.17 10.92
CA VAL A 165 -11.05 -0.12 11.42
C VAL A 165 -12.33 0.08 10.61
N PHE A 166 -12.36 -0.24 9.31
CA PHE A 166 -13.50 0.05 8.45
C PHE A 166 -14.16 -1.21 7.88
N ASN A 167 -15.49 -1.13 7.76
CA ASN A 167 -16.29 -1.87 6.80
C ASN A 167 -16.39 -1.03 5.53
N ILE A 168 -15.81 -1.54 4.43
CA ILE A 168 -15.93 -0.92 3.11
C ILE A 168 -17.18 -1.47 2.43
N ARG A 169 -18.08 -0.59 1.98
CA ARG A 169 -19.37 -0.96 1.38
C ARG A 169 -19.61 -0.20 0.08
N PRO A 170 -20.46 -0.71 -0.83
CA PRO A 170 -20.97 0.08 -1.93
C PRO A 170 -21.65 1.35 -1.41
N LYS A 171 -21.46 2.47 -2.09
CA LYS A 171 -22.18 3.71 -1.76
C LYS A 171 -23.67 3.51 -2.05
N LYS A 172 -24.53 4.14 -1.25
CA LYS A 172 -25.97 4.14 -1.44
C LYS A 172 -26.41 5.33 -2.29
N ASP A 173 -27.37 5.11 -3.18
CA ASP A 173 -28.05 6.17 -3.93
C ASP A 173 -29.03 6.96 -3.04
N GLU A 174 -29.70 7.97 -3.62
CA GLU A 174 -30.70 8.81 -2.93
C GLU A 174 -31.89 8.01 -2.38
N HIS A 175 -32.07 6.76 -2.81
CA HIS A 175 -33.14 5.85 -2.38
C HIS A 175 -32.63 4.76 -1.41
N GLY A 176 -31.37 4.82 -0.99
CA GLY A 176 -30.77 3.88 -0.03
C GLY A 176 -30.33 2.55 -0.63
N LYS A 177 -30.38 2.40 -1.96
CA LYS A 177 -29.96 1.18 -2.67
C LYS A 177 -28.47 1.25 -3.01
N ASP A 178 -27.80 0.12 -2.92
CA ASP A 178 -26.38 0.01 -3.25
C ASP A 178 -26.15 0.31 -4.74
N ILE A 179 -25.24 1.23 -5.01
CA ILE A 179 -24.78 1.57 -6.36
C ILE A 179 -23.92 0.39 -6.86
N PRO A 180 -24.28 -0.26 -7.98
CA PRO A 180 -23.52 -1.38 -8.51
C PRO A 180 -22.08 -0.97 -8.85
N VAL A 181 -21.10 -1.71 -8.35
CA VAL A 181 -19.68 -1.47 -8.60
C VAL A 181 -19.28 -2.24 -9.87
N ASN A 182 -19.67 -1.71 -11.04
CA ASN A 182 -19.27 -2.25 -12.34
C ASN A 182 -18.02 -1.52 -12.82
N VAL A 183 -16.87 -2.19 -12.72
CA VAL A 183 -15.58 -1.59 -13.03
C VAL A 183 -15.11 -2.08 -14.40
N THR A 184 -14.83 -1.14 -15.30
CA THR A 184 -14.05 -1.40 -16.51
C THR A 184 -12.61 -1.00 -16.27
N TYR A 185 -11.68 -1.57 -17.05
CA TYR A 185 -10.26 -1.28 -16.90
C TYR A 185 -9.76 -0.38 -18.03
N THR A 186 -8.85 0.53 -17.70
CA THR A 186 -8.20 1.38 -18.70
C THR A 186 -7.17 0.60 -19.51
N ASP A 187 -7.10 0.88 -20.80
CA ASP A 187 -6.01 0.43 -21.67
C ASP A 187 -4.82 1.39 -21.57
N GLY A 188 -3.62 0.87 -21.31
CA GLY A 188 -2.41 1.69 -21.17
C GLY A 188 -1.24 0.95 -20.52
N LEU A 189 -0.16 1.69 -20.22
CA LEU A 189 1.02 1.14 -19.53
C LEU A 189 0.68 0.52 -18.16
N SER A 190 -0.32 1.11 -17.48
CA SER A 190 -0.87 0.60 -16.22
C SER A 190 -2.38 0.44 -16.40
N SER A 191 -2.91 -0.76 -16.15
CA SER A 191 -4.35 -1.02 -16.19
C SER A 191 -4.98 -0.61 -14.86
N ARG A 192 -5.96 0.29 -14.90
CA ARG A 192 -6.62 0.84 -13.71
C ARG A 192 -8.11 0.58 -13.75
N PRO A 193 -8.74 0.33 -12.59
CA PRO A 193 -10.20 0.35 -12.52
C PRO A 193 -10.74 1.75 -12.86
N SER A 194 -11.85 1.81 -13.58
CA SER A 194 -12.66 3.02 -13.74
C SER A 194 -13.09 3.54 -12.37
N ALA A 195 -13.30 4.85 -12.23
CA ALA A 195 -13.73 5.45 -10.97
C ALA A 195 -15.01 4.76 -10.44
N PHE A 196 -15.03 4.47 -9.14
CA PHE A 196 -16.16 3.87 -8.45
C PHE A 196 -16.37 4.54 -7.09
N GLU A 197 -17.60 4.49 -6.58
CA GLU A 197 -17.95 5.08 -5.29
C GLU A 197 -18.09 3.99 -4.21
N CYS A 198 -17.57 4.27 -3.01
CA CYS A 198 -17.68 3.39 -1.85
C CYS A 198 -17.86 4.22 -0.57
N ASP A 199 -18.35 3.55 0.47
CA ASP A 199 -18.56 4.10 1.79
C ASP A 199 -17.68 3.36 2.81
N PHE A 200 -16.98 4.13 3.66
CA PHE A 200 -16.10 3.62 4.70
C PHE A 200 -16.77 3.87 6.06
N GLN A 201 -17.28 2.80 6.67
CA GLN A 201 -17.96 2.88 7.96
C GLN A 201 -17.09 2.25 9.05
N PRO A 202 -16.90 2.88 10.22
CA PRO A 202 -16.22 2.25 11.34
C PRO A 202 -16.84 0.87 11.65
N ARG A 203 -16.01 -0.13 11.95
CA ARG A 203 -16.48 -1.50 12.21
C ARG A 203 -17.38 -1.57 13.43
N ASP A 204 -17.01 -0.84 14.48
CA ASP A 204 -17.67 -0.80 15.77
C ASP A 204 -17.25 0.44 16.58
N ALA A 205 -17.79 0.58 17.79
CA ALA A 205 -17.49 1.69 18.70
C ALA A 205 -16.01 1.75 19.13
N ASN A 206 -15.29 0.62 19.14
CA ASN A 206 -13.87 0.61 19.44
C ASN A 206 -13.06 1.15 18.26
N ALA A 207 -13.40 0.76 17.03
CA ALA A 207 -12.80 1.33 15.83
C ALA A 207 -13.02 2.85 15.75
N GLU A 208 -14.21 3.34 16.10
CA GLU A 208 -14.45 4.78 16.18
C GLU A 208 -13.57 5.48 17.22
N ARG A 209 -13.37 4.85 18.40
CA ARG A 209 -12.49 5.38 19.43
C ARG A 209 -11.04 5.46 18.93
N VAL A 210 -10.53 4.40 18.32
CA VAL A 210 -9.17 4.38 17.74
C VAL A 210 -9.01 5.49 16.70
N LEU A 211 -10.01 5.70 15.84
CA LEU A 211 -9.98 6.78 14.86
C LEU A 211 -9.95 8.17 15.51
N ARG A 212 -10.73 8.40 16.57
CA ARG A 212 -10.71 9.65 17.34
C ARG A 212 -9.34 9.89 17.96
N ASP A 213 -8.78 8.88 18.62
CA ASP A 213 -7.46 8.96 19.27
C ASP A 213 -6.35 9.31 18.25
N ILE A 214 -6.41 8.78 17.03
CA ILE A 214 -5.45 9.09 15.96
C ILE A 214 -5.53 10.56 15.56
N VAL A 215 -6.74 11.08 15.28
CA VAL A 215 -6.92 12.48 14.85
C VAL A 215 -6.46 13.46 15.92
N GLU A 216 -6.74 13.17 17.20
CA GLU A 216 -6.33 14.02 18.32
C GLU A 216 -4.81 14.02 18.53
N ASN A 217 -4.14 12.89 18.33
CA ASN A 217 -2.68 12.78 18.45
C ASN A 217 -1.96 13.44 17.27
N ASP A 218 -2.48 13.32 16.05
CA ASP A 218 -1.90 13.97 14.86
C ASP A 218 -2.03 15.49 14.95
N SER A 219 -3.16 15.98 15.46
CA SER A 219 -3.38 17.41 15.73
C SER A 219 -2.39 17.98 16.75
N LYS A 220 -1.86 17.16 17.66
CA LYS A 220 -0.81 17.57 18.61
C LYS A 220 0.59 17.50 17.98
N ALA A 221 0.83 16.56 17.06
CA ALA A 221 2.13 16.39 16.38
C ALA A 221 2.40 17.45 15.29
N VAL A 222 1.36 18.04 14.69
CA VAL A 222 1.48 19.12 13.68
C VAL A 222 1.73 20.50 14.33
N ASN A 223 1.55 20.64 15.64
CA ASN A 223 1.74 21.89 16.40
C ASN A 223 3.10 21.99 17.14
N LEU A 224 4.09 21.19 16.73
CA LEU A 224 5.50 21.25 17.15
C LEU A 224 6.40 21.44 15.92
#